data_AF-A0A318A3D7-F1
#
_entry.id   AF-A0A318A3D7-F1
#
_cell.length_a   1.000
_cell.length_b   1.000
_cell.length_c   1.000
_cell.angle_alpha   90.00
_cell.angle_beta   90.00
_cell.angle_gamma   90.00
#
_symmetry.space_group_name_H-M   'P 1'
#
loop_
_entity.id
_entity.type
_entity.pdbx_description
1 polymer ?
#
loop_
_entity_poly.entity_id
_entity_poly.type
_entity_poly.pdbx_seq_one_letter_code
_entity_poly.pdbx_strand_id
1 'polypeptide(L)'
;MYIEIESADKGVPQITFKRNLNTNIIKKSELNIYHEARALLMAMEDHLSDYQAVLEQKVIQMIEDKEQFLNFRINNTYQSVVEQWVEQQKRWLDTAEERLESLLEEEEKKINLLKDEIKKSIISAIQSRMTKLSQSDSLICHLIEFLHGEAEDEMKTLNVDHVRDNNGVTLTIENQDSIISISTSELIHELYIGLEQI
;
A
#
# COMPACT_ATOMS: atom_id res chain seq x y z
N MET A 1 -20.89 44.69 -12.02
CA MET A 1 -20.79 45.00 -13.46
C MET A 1 -21.83 46.07 -13.74
N TYR A 2 -21.42 47.33 -13.85
CA TYR A 2 -22.33 48.42 -14.17
C TYR A 2 -22.50 48.46 -15.69
N ILE A 3 -23.73 48.58 -16.17
CA ILE A 3 -23.99 48.90 -17.58
C ILE A 3 -23.70 50.40 -17.69
N GLU A 4 -22.49 50.77 -18.12
CA GLU A 4 -22.19 52.14 -18.53
C GLU A 4 -22.87 52.39 -19.88
N ILE A 5 -23.99 53.11 -19.86
CA ILE A 5 -24.58 53.68 -21.07
C ILE A 5 -23.65 54.81 -21.51
N GLU A 6 -23.07 54.69 -22.72
CA GLU A 6 -22.21 55.70 -23.32
C GLU A 6 -22.89 57.08 -23.29
N SER A 7 -22.13 58.11 -22.92
CA SER A 7 -22.64 59.48 -22.72
C SER A 7 -23.33 60.07 -23.96
N ALA A 8 -23.04 59.55 -25.15
CA ALA A 8 -23.66 59.94 -26.41
C ALA A 8 -25.14 59.53 -26.49
N ASP A 9 -25.52 58.42 -25.84
CA ASP A 9 -26.90 57.90 -25.82
C ASP A 9 -27.73 58.42 -24.63
N LYS A 10 -27.10 59.15 -23.70
CA LYS A 10 -27.79 59.87 -22.59
C LYS A 10 -28.46 61.18 -23.02
N GLY A 11 -28.79 61.31 -24.31
CA GLY A 11 -29.52 62.46 -24.82
C GLY A 11 -30.97 62.43 -24.32
N VAL A 12 -31.24 63.03 -23.16
CA VAL A 12 -32.62 63.38 -22.79
C VAL A 12 -33.16 64.27 -23.92
N PRO A 13 -34.27 63.91 -24.59
CA PRO A 13 -34.81 64.72 -25.67
C PRO A 13 -35.14 66.11 -25.13
N GLN A 14 -34.34 67.10 -25.51
CA GLN A 14 -34.57 68.49 -25.14
C GLN A 14 -35.68 69.05 -26.03
N ILE A 15 -36.87 69.20 -25.47
CA ILE A 15 -37.97 69.91 -26.14
C ILE A 15 -37.64 71.41 -26.07
N THR A 16 -36.79 71.87 -26.98
CA THR A 16 -36.52 73.30 -27.13
C THR A 16 -37.52 73.91 -28.11
N PHE A 17 -38.24 74.94 -27.67
CA PHE A 17 -39.04 75.78 -28.57
C PHE A 17 -38.11 76.44 -29.59
N LYS A 18 -38.45 76.35 -30.88
CA LYS A 18 -37.74 77.02 -31.98
C LYS A 18 -37.85 78.54 -31.76
N ARG A 19 -36.82 79.18 -31.19
CA ARG A 19 -36.77 80.62 -30.90
C ARG A 19 -36.73 81.42 -32.20
N ASN A 20 -37.90 81.77 -32.73
CA ASN A 20 -38.07 82.91 -33.63
C ASN A 20 -38.98 83.92 -32.91
N LEU A 21 -38.40 84.72 -32.00
CA LEU A 21 -39.15 85.71 -31.23
C LEU A 21 -38.47 87.07 -31.35
N ASN A 22 -39.17 88.03 -31.97
CA ASN A 22 -38.82 89.45 -31.95
C ASN A 22 -39.44 90.19 -30.74
N THR A 23 -39.99 89.47 -29.75
CA THR A 23 -40.69 90.04 -28.58
C THR A 23 -40.59 89.14 -27.35
N ASN A 24 -40.54 89.73 -26.13
CA ASN A 24 -40.41 89.02 -24.85
C ASN A 24 -41.74 88.53 -24.24
N ILE A 25 -42.82 88.44 -25.02
CA ILE A 25 -44.15 88.05 -24.53
C ILE A 25 -44.38 86.56 -24.83
N ILE A 26 -44.54 85.74 -23.79
CA ILE A 26 -44.87 84.31 -23.90
C ILE A 26 -46.39 84.16 -24.10
N LYS A 27 -46.81 83.39 -25.11
CA LYS A 27 -48.23 83.14 -25.36
C LYS A 27 -48.77 82.05 -24.42
N LYS A 28 -50.02 82.18 -23.97
CA LYS A 28 -50.71 81.16 -23.13
C LYS A 28 -50.71 79.76 -23.77
N SER A 29 -50.78 79.68 -25.10
CA SER A 29 -50.67 78.42 -25.85
C SER A 29 -49.31 77.75 -25.72
N GLU A 30 -48.22 78.53 -25.68
CA GLU A 30 -46.85 78.01 -25.51
C GLU A 30 -46.64 77.49 -24.09
N LEU A 31 -47.24 78.14 -23.08
CA LEU A 31 -47.25 77.66 -21.70
C LEU A 31 -47.99 76.32 -21.56
N ASN A 32 -49.13 76.17 -22.25
CA ASN A 32 -49.89 74.91 -22.25
C ASN A 32 -49.09 73.76 -22.87
N ILE A 33 -48.44 74.01 -24.02
CA ILE A 33 -47.57 73.01 -24.67
C ILE A 33 -46.41 72.62 -23.75
N TYR A 34 -45.82 73.58 -23.03
CA TYR A 34 -44.77 73.29 -22.06
C TYR A 34 -45.27 72.43 -20.90
N HIS A 35 -46.47 72.68 -20.38
CA HIS A 35 -47.04 71.87 -19.29
C HIS A 35 -47.39 70.45 -19.74
N GLU A 36 -47.92 70.29 -20.96
CA GLU A 36 -48.19 68.98 -21.56
C GLU A 36 -46.89 68.19 -21.80
N ALA A 37 -45.88 68.83 -22.37
CA ALA A 37 -44.55 68.25 -22.55
C ALA A 37 -43.91 67.83 -21.22
N ARG A 38 -44.05 68.66 -20.17
CA ARG A 38 -43.55 68.35 -18.82
C ARG A 38 -44.28 67.17 -18.17
N ALA A 39 -45.60 67.10 -18.33
CA ALA A 39 -46.39 65.97 -17.81
C ALA A 39 -46.02 64.66 -18.53
N LEU A 40 -45.80 64.71 -19.84
CA LEU A 40 -45.33 63.56 -20.62
C LEU A 40 -43.93 63.12 -20.17
N LEU A 41 -43.02 64.07 -19.92
CA LEU A 41 -41.67 63.78 -19.44
C LEU A 41 -41.72 63.08 -18.06
N MET A 42 -42.53 63.58 -17.13
CA MET A 42 -42.72 62.93 -15.82
C MET A 42 -43.25 61.50 -15.95
N ALA A 43 -44.25 61.26 -16.81
CA ALA A 43 -44.76 59.91 -17.06
C ALA A 43 -43.68 58.99 -17.67
N MET A 44 -42.82 59.51 -18.55
CA MET A 44 -41.70 58.74 -19.10
C MET A 44 -40.64 58.43 -18.04
N GLU A 45 -40.34 59.35 -17.12
CA GLU A 45 -39.43 59.12 -16.00
C GLU A 45 -39.94 58.02 -15.06
N ASP A 46 -41.24 58.05 -14.73
CA ASP A 46 -41.88 57.01 -13.90
C ASP A 46 -41.80 55.63 -14.57
N HIS A 47 -42.13 55.55 -15.87
CA HIS A 47 -41.99 54.30 -16.63
C HIS A 47 -40.54 53.82 -16.72
N LEU A 48 -39.57 54.73 -16.85
CA LEU A 48 -38.15 54.37 -16.90
C LEU A 48 -37.70 53.77 -15.56
N SER A 49 -38.16 54.32 -14.45
CA SER A 49 -37.91 53.76 -13.11
C SER A 49 -38.49 52.34 -12.98
N ASP A 50 -39.72 52.13 -13.43
CA ASP A 50 -40.36 50.80 -13.41
C ASP A 50 -39.59 49.78 -14.25
N TYR A 51 -39.19 50.15 -15.47
CA TYR A 51 -38.40 49.27 -16.33
C TYR A 51 -37.02 48.97 -15.74
N GLN A 52 -36.39 49.96 -15.11
CA GLN A 52 -35.11 49.77 -14.42
C GLN A 52 -35.26 48.76 -13.28
N ALA A 53 -36.29 48.90 -12.43
CA ALA A 53 -36.52 47.98 -11.33
C ALA A 53 -36.75 46.53 -11.81
N VAL A 54 -37.54 46.35 -12.88
CA VAL A 54 -37.77 45.02 -13.48
C VAL A 54 -36.47 44.43 -14.04
N LEU A 55 -35.65 45.24 -14.71
CA LEU A 55 -34.35 44.80 -15.24
C LEU A 55 -33.40 44.41 -14.12
N GLU A 56 -33.28 45.22 -13.07
CA GLU A 56 -32.42 44.93 -11.91
C GLU A 56 -32.84 43.62 -11.23
N GLN A 57 -34.14 43.43 -10.98
CA GLN A 57 -34.65 42.20 -10.40
C GLN A 57 -34.35 40.98 -11.27
N LYS A 58 -34.54 41.10 -12.59
CA LYS A 58 -34.24 40.01 -13.53
C LYS A 58 -32.75 39.68 -13.57
N VAL A 59 -31.88 40.70 -13.52
CA VAL A 59 -30.42 40.50 -13.47
C VAL A 59 -30.02 39.82 -12.18
N ILE A 60 -30.56 40.23 -11.03
CA ILE A 60 -30.30 39.58 -9.73
C ILE A 60 -30.69 38.11 -9.79
N GLN A 61 -31.90 37.81 -10.26
CA GLN A 61 -32.38 36.43 -10.38
C GLN A 61 -31.49 35.59 -11.31
N MET A 62 -31.08 36.15 -12.46
CA MET A 62 -30.18 35.44 -13.37
C MET A 62 -28.80 35.17 -12.75
N ILE A 63 -28.30 36.08 -11.91
CA ILE A 63 -27.04 35.88 -11.19
C ILE A 63 -27.19 34.77 -10.16
N GLU A 64 -28.26 34.80 -9.35
CA GLU A 64 -28.55 33.78 -8.34
C GLU A 64 -28.72 32.39 -8.98
N ASP A 65 -29.48 32.28 -10.07
CA ASP A 65 -29.67 31.03 -10.80
C ASP A 65 -28.34 30.47 -11.34
N LYS A 66 -27.48 31.36 -11.86
CA LYS A 66 -26.16 30.97 -12.36
C LYS A 66 -25.23 30.53 -11.25
N GLU A 67 -25.25 31.22 -10.12
CA GLU A 67 -24.47 30.87 -8.94
C GLU A 67 -24.89 29.50 -8.40
N GLN A 68 -26.20 29.27 -8.24
CA GLN A 68 -26.73 27.97 -7.80
C GLN A 68 -26.35 26.85 -8.75
N PHE A 69 -26.49 27.08 -10.07
CA PHE A 69 -26.10 26.09 -11.08
C PHE A 69 -24.60 25.77 -11.03
N LEU A 70 -23.75 26.79 -10.91
CA LEU A 70 -22.30 26.61 -10.82
C LEU A 70 -21.93 25.86 -9.54
N ASN A 71 -22.50 26.23 -8.39
CA ASN A 71 -22.25 25.56 -7.12
C ASN A 71 -22.69 24.09 -7.16
N PHE A 72 -23.85 23.79 -7.74
CA PHE A 72 -24.31 22.42 -7.94
C PHE A 72 -23.33 21.63 -8.81
N ARG A 73 -22.87 22.22 -9.91
CA ARG A 73 -21.96 21.57 -10.85
C ARG A 73 -20.58 21.33 -10.22
N ILE A 74 -20.06 22.30 -9.48
CA ILE A 74 -18.81 22.17 -8.71
C ILE A 74 -18.95 21.05 -7.69
N ASN A 75 -20.03 21.02 -6.92
CA ASN A 75 -20.25 19.99 -5.92
C ASN A 75 -20.30 18.58 -6.54
N ASN A 76 -21.00 18.41 -7.66
CA ASN A 76 -21.05 17.13 -8.35
C ASN A 76 -19.68 16.69 -8.89
N THR A 77 -18.92 17.63 -9.47
CA THR A 77 -17.56 17.32 -9.94
C THR A 77 -16.64 16.97 -8.77
N TYR A 78 -16.77 17.67 -7.64
CA TYR A 78 -16.01 17.39 -6.44
C TYR A 78 -16.33 16.00 -5.88
N GLN A 79 -17.62 15.66 -5.76
CA GLN A 79 -18.05 14.33 -5.31
C GLN A 79 -17.52 13.23 -6.23
N SER A 80 -17.61 13.41 -7.55
CA SER A 80 -17.08 12.45 -8.51
C SER A 80 -15.56 12.25 -8.38
N VAL A 81 -14.80 13.34 -8.18
CA VAL A 81 -13.34 13.26 -7.95
C VAL A 81 -13.04 12.54 -6.64
N VAL A 82 -13.78 12.82 -5.56
CA VAL A 82 -13.61 12.14 -4.28
C VAL A 82 -13.90 10.64 -4.40
N GLU A 83 -14.98 10.26 -5.08
CA GLU A 83 -15.31 8.85 -5.32
C GLU A 83 -14.21 8.13 -6.12
N GLN A 84 -13.73 8.76 -7.20
CA GLN A 84 -12.63 8.21 -8.00
C GLN A 84 -11.35 8.07 -7.17
N TRP A 85 -11.04 9.05 -6.33
CA TRP A 85 -9.86 8.99 -5.46
C TRP A 85 -10.00 7.85 -4.44
N VAL A 86 -11.15 7.72 -3.78
CA VAL A 86 -11.40 6.60 -2.84
C VAL A 86 -11.24 5.26 -3.53
N GLU A 87 -11.75 5.12 -4.76
CA GLU A 87 -11.60 3.88 -5.53
C GLU A 87 -10.15 3.60 -5.92
N GLN A 88 -9.40 4.62 -6.35
CA GLN A 88 -7.97 4.48 -6.64
C GLN A 88 -7.17 4.10 -5.40
N GLN A 89 -7.48 4.71 -4.25
CA GLN A 89 -6.83 4.40 -2.99
C GLN A 89 -7.06 2.94 -2.58
N LYS A 90 -8.30 2.44 -2.71
CA LYS A 90 -8.60 1.03 -2.45
C LYS A 90 -7.80 0.10 -3.36
N ARG A 91 -7.82 0.35 -4.68
CA ARG A 91 -7.04 -0.46 -5.63
C ARG A 91 -5.55 -0.45 -5.32
N TRP A 92 -5.00 0.70 -4.90
CA TRP A 92 -3.60 0.80 -4.49
C TRP A 92 -3.30 -0.03 -3.25
N LEU A 93 -4.19 -0.02 -2.25
CA LEU A 93 -4.05 -0.85 -1.07
C LEU A 93 -4.14 -2.33 -1.42
N ASP A 94 -5.14 -2.75 -2.19
CA ASP A 94 -5.30 -4.15 -2.61
C ASP A 94 -4.06 -4.65 -3.37
N THR A 95 -3.54 -3.84 -4.30
CA THR A 95 -2.32 -4.18 -5.05
C THR A 95 -1.08 -4.24 -4.16
N ALA A 96 -0.99 -3.37 -3.16
CA ALA A 96 0.13 -3.36 -2.22
C ALA A 96 0.08 -4.58 -1.29
N GLU A 97 -1.11 -4.97 -0.83
CA GLU A 97 -1.34 -6.16 -0.01
C GLU A 97 -0.96 -7.44 -0.78
N GLU A 98 -1.44 -7.61 -2.01
CA GLU A 98 -1.10 -8.76 -2.86
C GLU A 98 0.41 -8.86 -3.12
N ARG A 99 1.07 -7.70 -3.32
CA ARG A 99 2.53 -7.66 -3.51
C ARG A 99 3.30 -7.97 -2.23
N LEU A 100 2.79 -7.56 -1.07
CA LEU A 100 3.39 -7.90 0.21
C LEU A 100 3.22 -9.38 0.54
N GLU A 101 2.06 -9.95 0.27
CA GLU A 101 1.77 -11.37 0.48
C GLU A 101 2.69 -12.25 -0.38
N SER A 102 2.80 -11.95 -1.68
CA SER A 102 3.71 -12.67 -2.58
C SER A 102 5.18 -12.58 -2.15
N LEU A 103 5.67 -11.41 -1.73
CA LEU A 103 7.02 -11.26 -1.19
C LEU A 103 7.21 -12.05 0.11
N LEU A 104 6.20 -12.10 0.97
CA LEU A 104 6.26 -12.83 2.24
C LEU A 104 6.31 -14.35 1.99
N GLU A 105 5.52 -14.85 1.04
CA GLU A 105 5.61 -16.25 0.60
C GLU A 105 6.98 -16.60 0.00
N GLU A 106 7.56 -15.69 -0.80
CA GLU A 106 8.91 -15.89 -1.35
C GLU A 106 9.96 -15.97 -0.26
N GLU A 107 9.91 -15.08 0.73
CA GLU A 107 10.83 -15.11 1.88
C GLU A 107 10.62 -16.37 2.74
N GLU A 108 9.38 -16.79 2.97
CA GLU A 108 9.09 -18.05 3.67
C GLU A 108 9.69 -19.26 2.93
N LYS A 109 9.54 -19.31 1.60
CA LYS A 109 10.16 -20.35 0.76
C LYS A 109 11.68 -20.32 0.88
N LYS A 110 12.32 -19.15 0.85
CA LYS A 110 13.78 -19.01 1.03
C LYS A 110 14.23 -19.49 2.40
N ILE A 111 13.50 -19.15 3.47
CA ILE A 111 13.81 -19.59 4.83
C ILE A 111 13.70 -21.11 4.95
N ASN A 112 12.66 -21.72 4.37
CA ASN A 112 12.52 -23.17 4.37
C ASN A 112 13.64 -23.87 3.59
N LEU A 113 14.05 -23.32 2.45
CA LEU A 113 15.20 -23.84 1.69
C LEU A 113 16.50 -23.74 2.50
N LEU A 114 16.76 -22.61 3.15
CA LEU A 114 17.93 -22.43 4.02
C LEU A 114 17.91 -23.38 5.22
N LYS A 115 16.74 -23.58 5.82
CA LYS A 115 16.56 -24.55 6.92
C LYS A 115 16.92 -25.97 6.46
N ASP A 116 16.47 -26.37 5.27
CA ASP A 116 16.78 -27.69 4.72
C ASP A 116 18.25 -27.83 4.32
N GLU A 117 18.86 -26.77 3.80
CA GLU A 117 20.30 -26.74 3.51
C GLU A 117 21.14 -26.85 4.79
N ILE A 118 20.76 -26.13 5.85
CA ILE A 118 21.42 -26.23 7.16
C ILE A 118 21.26 -27.64 7.72
N LYS A 119 20.05 -28.23 7.66
CA LYS A 119 19.84 -29.62 8.10
C LYS A 119 20.76 -30.59 7.35
N LYS A 120 20.82 -30.49 6.01
CA LYS A 120 21.72 -31.32 5.20
C LYS A 120 23.19 -31.09 5.54
N SER A 121 23.59 -29.84 5.76
CA SER A 121 24.94 -29.50 6.18
C SER A 121 25.29 -30.11 7.53
N ILE A 122 24.42 -29.98 8.53
CA ILE A 122 24.58 -30.58 9.87
C ILE A 122 24.66 -32.10 9.76
N ILE A 123 23.75 -32.75 9.03
CA ILE A 123 23.78 -34.20 8.82
C ILE A 123 25.11 -34.59 8.20
N SER A 124 25.52 -33.95 7.10
CA SER A 124 26.81 -34.26 6.44
C SER A 124 28.01 -34.07 7.38
N ALA A 125 28.01 -33.04 8.23
CA ALA A 125 29.04 -32.80 9.23
C ALA A 125 29.05 -33.88 10.32
N ILE A 126 27.88 -34.29 10.83
CA ILE A 126 27.74 -35.39 11.80
C ILE A 126 28.25 -36.69 11.17
N GLN A 127 27.79 -37.04 9.97
CA GLN A 127 28.23 -38.23 9.24
C GLN A 127 29.75 -38.24 9.06
N SER A 128 30.35 -37.12 8.66
CA SER A 128 31.81 -37.01 8.51
C SER A 128 32.59 -37.17 9.83
N ARG A 129 31.96 -36.85 10.97
CA ARG A 129 32.57 -37.04 12.30
C ARG A 129 32.37 -38.48 12.78
N MET A 130 31.24 -39.12 12.47
CA MET A 130 30.98 -40.51 12.82
C MET A 130 31.89 -41.48 12.07
N THR A 131 32.17 -41.23 10.79
CA THR A 131 33.17 -42.02 10.05
C THR A 131 34.58 -41.89 10.65
N LYS A 132 34.94 -40.72 11.18
CA LYS A 132 36.21 -40.56 11.92
C LYS A 132 36.19 -41.24 13.28
N LEU A 133 35.01 -41.38 13.89
CA LEU A 133 34.83 -42.05 15.17
C LEU A 133 35.00 -43.58 15.05
N SER A 134 34.63 -44.18 13.90
CA SER A 134 34.76 -45.65 13.68
C SER A 134 36.18 -46.17 13.78
N GLN A 135 37.16 -45.30 13.53
CA GLN A 135 38.59 -45.58 13.56
C GLN A 135 39.30 -44.85 14.72
N SER A 136 38.54 -44.26 15.65
CA SER A 136 39.11 -43.51 16.77
C SER A 136 39.71 -44.47 17.79
N ASP A 137 41.02 -44.38 18.02
CA ASP A 137 41.74 -45.18 19.00
C ASP A 137 41.16 -45.02 20.42
N SER A 138 40.60 -43.85 20.78
CA SER A 138 39.96 -43.66 22.09
C SER A 138 38.66 -44.45 22.26
N LEU A 139 37.86 -44.58 21.20
CA LEU A 139 36.63 -45.39 21.23
C LEU A 139 36.99 -46.87 21.29
N ILE A 140 38.00 -47.27 20.50
CA ILE A 140 38.56 -48.62 20.52
C ILE A 140 39.07 -48.98 21.92
N CYS A 141 39.81 -48.08 22.60
CA CYS A 141 40.26 -48.29 23.97
C CYS A 141 39.10 -48.45 24.96
N HIS A 142 38.06 -47.63 24.87
CA HIS A 142 36.87 -47.77 25.73
C HIS A 142 36.11 -49.08 25.48
N LEU A 143 35.99 -49.52 24.22
CA LEU A 143 35.34 -50.79 23.90
C LEU A 143 36.16 -51.99 24.38
N ILE A 144 37.49 -51.90 24.37
CA ILE A 144 38.37 -52.92 24.97
C ILE A 144 38.12 -53.01 26.49
N GLU A 145 38.05 -51.87 27.17
CA GLU A 145 37.72 -51.84 28.61
C GLU A 145 36.34 -52.41 28.90
N PHE A 146 35.35 -52.11 28.05
CA PHE A 146 34.02 -52.68 28.15
C PHE A 146 34.01 -54.19 27.94
N LEU A 147 34.73 -54.70 26.94
CA LEU A 147 34.83 -56.14 26.68
C LEU A 147 35.47 -56.89 27.85
N HIS A 148 36.51 -56.34 28.48
CA HIS A 148 37.10 -56.94 29.69
C HIS A 148 36.13 -56.91 30.88
N GLY A 149 35.32 -55.85 31.01
CA GLY A 149 34.28 -55.78 32.03
C GLY A 149 33.17 -56.81 31.83
N GLU A 150 32.72 -57.00 30.58
CA GLU A 150 31.67 -57.95 30.20
C GLU A 150 32.16 -59.42 30.28
N ALA A 151 33.45 -59.66 30.03
CA ALA A 151 34.08 -60.97 30.18
C ALA A 151 34.48 -61.32 31.63
N GLU A 152 34.12 -60.47 32.61
CA GLU A 152 34.51 -60.58 34.03
C GLU A 152 36.04 -60.69 34.26
N ASP A 153 36.85 -60.12 33.35
CA ASP A 153 38.32 -60.17 33.37
C ASP A 153 38.91 -58.92 34.03
N GLU A 154 38.71 -58.79 35.35
CA GLU A 154 39.24 -57.66 36.15
C GLU A 154 40.78 -57.54 36.10
N MET A 155 41.47 -58.65 35.82
CA MET A 155 42.94 -58.71 35.74
C MET A 155 43.48 -58.40 34.33
N LYS A 156 42.61 -58.19 33.32
CA LYS A 156 42.95 -57.95 31.90
C LYS A 156 43.93 -59.00 31.34
N THR A 157 43.64 -60.26 31.63
CA THR A 157 44.50 -61.39 31.25
C THR A 157 44.15 -62.00 29.90
N LEU A 158 42.93 -61.78 29.40
CA LEU A 158 42.49 -62.24 28.09
C LEU A 158 43.02 -61.31 26.99
N ASN A 159 43.50 -61.88 25.89
CA ASN A 159 43.93 -61.06 24.74
C ASN A 159 42.71 -60.64 23.93
N VAL A 160 42.59 -59.34 23.65
CA VAL A 160 41.61 -58.81 22.70
C VAL A 160 42.24 -58.82 21.32
N ASP A 161 41.67 -59.59 20.41
CA ASP A 161 42.09 -59.58 19.02
C ASP A 161 41.47 -58.40 18.28
N HIS A 162 42.30 -57.74 17.47
CA HIS A 162 41.94 -56.55 16.70
C HIS A 162 41.99 -56.87 15.20
N VAL A 163 40.83 -56.95 14.56
CA VAL A 163 40.74 -57.01 13.11
C VAL A 163 40.35 -55.64 12.59
N ARG A 164 41.33 -54.92 12.02
CA ARG A 164 41.09 -53.63 11.36
C ARG A 164 40.68 -53.89 9.92
N ASP A 165 39.53 -53.36 9.54
CA ASP A 165 39.04 -53.36 8.17
C ASP A 165 38.84 -51.92 7.68
N ASN A 166 38.68 -51.71 6.37
CA ASN A 166 38.53 -50.37 5.79
C ASN A 166 37.31 -49.59 6.35
N ASN A 167 36.31 -50.30 6.87
CA ASN A 167 35.06 -49.74 7.38
C ASN A 167 34.98 -49.63 8.91
N GLY A 168 35.94 -50.18 9.67
CA GLY A 168 35.89 -50.18 11.14
C GLY A 168 36.85 -51.19 11.78
N VAL A 169 36.69 -51.40 13.08
CA VAL A 169 37.49 -52.35 13.86
C VAL A 169 36.55 -53.35 14.54
N THR A 170 36.81 -54.63 14.31
CA THR A 170 36.15 -55.71 15.04
C THR A 170 37.07 -56.13 16.19
N LEU A 171 36.51 -56.09 17.39
CA LEU A 171 37.16 -56.45 18.65
C LEU A 171 36.58 -57.78 19.12
N THR A 172 37.43 -58.78 19.34
CA THR A 172 36.99 -60.09 19.82
C THR A 172 37.76 -60.49 21.07
N ILE A 173 37.03 -60.83 22.14
CA ILE A 173 37.58 -61.51 23.32
C ILE A 173 37.04 -62.93 23.35
N GLU A 174 37.93 -63.90 23.48
CA GLU A 174 37.61 -65.31 23.63
C GLU A 174 37.93 -65.77 25.06
N ASN A 175 36.90 -66.25 25.76
CA ASN A 175 37.01 -66.93 27.05
C ASN A 175 36.63 -68.41 26.85
N GLN A 176 37.02 -69.30 27.77
CA GLN A 176 36.85 -70.76 27.63
C GLN A 176 35.40 -71.22 27.40
N ASP A 177 34.41 -70.38 27.79
CA ASP A 177 32.98 -70.65 27.66
C ASP A 177 32.23 -69.69 26.72
N SER A 178 32.86 -68.62 26.19
CA SER A 178 32.17 -67.65 25.34
C SER A 178 33.10 -66.80 24.46
N ILE A 179 32.62 -66.42 23.28
CA ILE A 179 33.26 -65.45 22.38
C ILE A 179 32.39 -64.19 22.36
N ILE A 180 32.96 -63.05 22.76
CA ILE A 180 32.29 -61.76 22.72
C ILE A 180 32.96 -60.91 21.64
N SER A 181 32.18 -60.50 20.64
CA SER A 181 32.63 -59.70 19.51
C SER A 181 31.89 -58.37 19.44
N ILE A 182 32.60 -57.25 19.36
CA ILE A 182 32.02 -55.92 19.11
C ILE A 182 32.62 -55.36 17.83
N SER A 183 31.75 -54.97 16.90
CA SER A 183 32.12 -54.29 15.66
C SER A 183 31.83 -52.80 15.77
N THR A 184 32.84 -51.94 15.59
CA THR A 184 32.62 -50.47 15.61
C THR A 184 31.80 -49.99 14.41
N SER A 185 31.75 -50.76 13.32
CA SER A 185 30.95 -50.42 12.13
C SER A 185 29.46 -50.65 12.33
N GLU A 186 29.07 -51.71 13.05
CA GLU A 186 27.68 -52.01 13.41
C GLU A 186 27.13 -50.98 14.42
N LEU A 187 27.93 -50.64 15.43
CA LEU A 187 27.59 -49.64 16.46
C LEU A 187 27.36 -48.26 15.85
N ILE A 188 28.20 -47.88 14.87
CA ILE A 188 28.02 -46.64 14.13
C ILE A 188 26.84 -46.72 13.18
N HIS A 189 26.60 -47.86 12.54
CA HIS A 189 25.44 -48.06 11.69
C HIS A 189 24.10 -47.92 12.46
N GLU A 190 24.00 -48.44 13.68
CA GLU A 190 22.84 -48.22 14.54
C GLU A 190 22.67 -46.75 14.92
N LEU A 191 23.77 -46.04 15.19
CA LEU A 191 23.72 -44.60 15.44
C LEU A 191 23.30 -43.79 14.20
N TYR A 192 23.70 -44.22 12.99
CA TYR A 192 23.22 -43.66 11.72
C TYR A 192 21.70 -43.82 11.59
N ILE A 193 21.17 -45.01 11.86
CA ILE A 193 19.72 -45.30 11.81
C ILE A 193 18.96 -44.43 12.83
N GLY A 194 19.51 -44.24 14.02
CA GLY A 194 18.92 -43.35 15.04
C GLY A 194 18.92 -41.86 14.65
N LEU A 195 19.89 -41.42 13.83
CA LEU A 195 19.99 -40.04 13.33
C LEU A 195 19.08 -39.77 12.12
N GLU A 196 18.77 -40.77 11.30
CA GLU A 196 17.83 -40.65 10.17
C GLU A 196 16.36 -40.53 10.62
N GLN A 197 16.05 -40.87 11.87
CA GLN A 197 14.69 -40.77 12.44
C GLN A 197 14.33 -39.37 13.00
N ILE A 198 15.25 -38.39 12.94
CA ILE A 198 15.10 -37.01 13.45
C ILE A 198 14.98 -36.01 12.30
#